data_AF-Q0U211-F1
#
_entry.id   AF-Q0U211-F1
#
_cell.length_a   1.000
_cell.length_b   1.000
_cell.length_c   1.000
_cell.angle_alpha   90.00
_cell.angle_beta   90.00
_cell.angle_gamma   90.00
#
_symmetry.space_group_name_H-M   'P 1'
#
loop_
_entity.id
_entity.type
_entity.pdbx_description
1 polymer ?
#
loop_
_entity_poly.entity_id
_entity_poly.type
_entity_poly.pdbx_seq_one_letter_code
_entity_poly.pdbx_strand_id
1 'polypeptide(L)'
;MVPLLTYYSKVGLELGKLIVHQRGMTPPSVQQMQTYMEPALNALRNPASLFNRVASEASNTSPQHLLAQVRGMSNAQWASIGVVAAEVIGFFSVGEIIGRFKLVGYRAKEHSGEH
;
A
#
# COMPACT_ATOMS: atom_id res chain seq x y z
N MET A 1 10.35 28.35 33.12
CA MET A 1 9.44 27.20 32.94
C MET A 1 9.23 26.99 31.45
N VAL A 2 9.35 25.76 30.95
CA VAL A 2 9.02 25.43 29.56
C VAL A 2 7.49 25.29 29.47
N PRO A 3 6.81 25.82 28.43
CA PRO A 3 5.35 25.69 28.29
C PRO A 3 4.92 24.22 28.27
N LEU A 4 3.82 23.90 28.96
CA LEU A 4 3.29 22.54 29.11
C LEU A 4 3.10 21.82 27.75
N LEU A 5 2.58 22.56 26.77
CA LEU A 5 2.38 22.07 25.40
C LEU A 5 3.68 21.64 24.72
N THR A 6 4.78 22.37 24.97
CA THR A 6 6.09 22.06 24.41
C THR A 6 6.69 20.79 25.00
N TYR A 7 6.39 20.48 26.26
CA TYR A 7 6.84 19.25 26.90
C TYR A 7 6.11 18.03 26.32
N TYR A 8 4.77 18.08 26.29
CA TYR A 8 3.98 16.97 25.78
C TYR A 8 4.17 16.74 24.28
N SER A 9 4.38 17.79 23.47
CA SER A 9 4.65 17.62 22.05
C SER A 9 5.97 16.89 21.79
N LYS A 10 7.03 17.18 22.56
CA LYS A 10 8.31 16.48 22.45
C LYS A 10 8.18 15.00 22.79
N VAL A 11 7.52 14.69 23.90
CA VAL A 11 7.28 13.30 24.31
C VAL A 11 6.45 12.57 23.23
N GLY A 12 5.39 13.21 22.73
CA GLY A 12 4.59 12.65 21.65
C GLY A 12 5.41 12.38 20.38
N LEU A 13 6.32 13.28 20.00
CA LEU A 13 7.20 13.10 18.84
C LEU A 13 8.24 11.98 19.05
N GLU A 14 8.84 11.88 20.24
CA GLU A 14 9.82 10.82 20.56
C GLU A 14 9.15 9.44 20.56
N LEU A 15 7.97 9.33 21.15
CA LEU A 15 7.16 8.10 21.11
C LEU A 15 6.71 7.78 19.69
N GLY A 16 6.28 8.79 18.92
CA GLY A 16 5.92 8.62 17.51
C GLY A 16 7.08 8.07 16.68
N LYS A 17 8.29 8.59 16.89
CA LYS A 17 9.51 8.12 16.22
C LYS A 17 9.79 6.64 16.52
N LEU A 18 9.63 6.22 17.78
CA LEU A 18 9.81 4.82 18.17
C LEU A 18 8.78 3.91 17.50
N ILE A 19 7.51 4.32 17.44
CA ILE A 19 6.44 3.54 16.80
C ILE A 19 6.68 3.39 15.31
N VAL A 20 7.07 4.46 14.61
CA VAL A 20 7.41 4.42 13.17
C VAL A 20 8.53 3.42 12.91
N HIS A 21 9.56 3.43 13.76
CA HIS A 21 10.68 2.50 13.62
C HIS A 21 10.28 1.05 13.93
N GLN A 22 9.54 0.82 15.01
CA GLN A 22 9.06 -0.52 15.41
C GLN A 22 8.06 -1.12 14.42
N ARG A 23 7.20 -0.29 13.82
CA ARG A 23 6.23 -0.73 12.81
C ARG A 23 6.85 -0.90 11.41
N GLY A 24 8.16 -0.72 11.25
CA GLY A 24 8.82 -0.85 9.96
C GLY A 24 8.31 0.16 8.93
N MET A 25 7.84 1.33 9.37
CA MET A 25 7.37 2.41 8.47
C MET A 25 8.52 3.18 7.81
N THR A 26 9.77 2.81 8.08
CA THR A 26 10.93 3.31 7.34
C THR A 26 10.94 2.71 5.93
N PRO A 27 11.22 3.51 4.89
CA PRO A 27 11.31 2.97 3.54
C PRO A 27 12.36 1.86 3.49
N PRO A 28 12.08 0.75 2.77
CA PRO A 28 13.01 -0.36 2.66
C PRO A 28 14.31 0.07 1.97
N SER A 29 15.39 -0.68 2.20
CA SER A 29 16.66 -0.44 1.52
C SER A 29 16.51 -0.61 0.00
N VAL A 30 17.37 0.07 -0.76
CA VAL A 30 17.35 -0.03 -2.23
C VAL A 30 17.53 -1.47 -2.71
N GLN A 31 18.35 -2.26 -2.02
CA GLN A 31 18.56 -3.68 -2.32
C GLN A 31 17.28 -4.49 -2.12
N GLN A 32 16.55 -4.27 -1.02
CA GLN A 32 15.27 -4.93 -0.79
C GLN A 32 14.24 -4.53 -1.86
N MET A 33 14.19 -3.24 -2.23
CA MET A 33 13.32 -2.78 -3.31
C MET A 33 13.65 -3.48 -4.64
N GLN A 34 14.94 -3.65 -4.97
CA GLN A 34 15.36 -4.40 -6.16
C GLN A 34 14.81 -5.82 -6.14
N THR A 35 14.96 -6.55 -5.01
CA THR A 35 14.43 -7.91 -4.88
C THR A 35 12.90 -7.97 -5.05
N TYR A 36 12.15 -7.01 -4.51
CA TYR A 36 10.69 -6.99 -4.66
C TYR A 36 10.24 -6.53 -6.04
N MET A 37 11.00 -5.64 -6.70
CA MET A 37 10.66 -5.12 -8.02
C MET A 37 11.12 -6.01 -9.17
N GLU A 38 12.18 -6.82 -9.00
CA GLU A 38 12.71 -7.71 -10.02
C GLU A 38 11.64 -8.60 -10.69
N PRO A 39 10.74 -9.27 -9.95
CA PRO A 39 9.68 -10.08 -10.54
C PRO A 39 8.71 -9.25 -11.39
N ALA A 40 8.31 -8.08 -10.89
CA ALA A 40 7.39 -7.16 -11.58
C ALA A 40 8.02 -6.55 -12.82
N LEU A 41 9.29 -6.16 -12.73
CA LEU A 41 10.05 -5.59 -13.83
C LEU A 41 10.34 -6.64 -14.91
N ASN A 42 10.67 -7.87 -14.52
CA ASN A 42 10.86 -8.98 -15.45
C ASN A 42 9.55 -9.39 -16.15
N ALA A 43 8.42 -9.32 -15.43
CA ALA A 43 7.10 -9.50 -16.00
C ALA A 43 6.75 -8.43 -17.05
N LEU A 44 7.07 -7.15 -16.76
CA LEU A 44 6.86 -6.05 -17.71
C LEU A 44 7.79 -6.14 -18.94
N ARG A 45 9.06 -6.52 -18.74
CA ARG A 45 10.05 -6.67 -19.82
C ARG A 45 9.75 -7.85 -20.73
N ASN A 46 9.20 -8.92 -20.18
CA ASN A 46 8.87 -10.14 -20.93
C ASN A 46 7.43 -10.57 -20.62
N PRO A 47 6.41 -9.96 -21.24
CA PRO A 47 5.01 -10.32 -20.98
C PRO A 47 4.70 -11.79 -21.35
N ALA A 48 5.43 -12.38 -22.31
CA ALA A 48 5.32 -13.80 -22.62
C ALA A 48 5.79 -14.71 -21.45
N SER A 49 6.69 -14.23 -20.59
CA SER A 49 7.12 -14.95 -19.39
C SER A 49 6.04 -14.99 -18.31
N LEU A 50 5.13 -14.01 -18.27
CA LEU A 50 3.94 -14.07 -17.42
C LEU A 50 2.99 -15.17 -17.90
N PHE A 51 2.74 -15.22 -19.21
CA PHE A 51 1.88 -16.26 -19.78
C PHE A 51 2.49 -17.66 -19.54
N ASN A 52 3.81 -17.81 -19.73
CA ASN A 52 4.49 -19.06 -19.44
C ASN A 52 4.55 -19.39 -17.94
N ARG A 53 4.66 -18.40 -17.03
CA ARG A 53 4.51 -18.61 -15.58
C ARG A 53 3.10 -19.06 -15.22
N VAL A 54 2.08 -18.35 -15.70
CA VAL A 54 0.68 -18.72 -15.44
C VAL A 54 0.37 -20.10 -16.04
N ALA A 55 0.89 -20.41 -17.23
CA ALA A 55 0.72 -21.72 -17.85
C ALA A 55 1.51 -22.83 -17.13
N SER A 56 2.73 -22.55 -16.65
CA SER A 56 3.54 -23.51 -15.87
C SER A 56 3.03 -23.69 -14.44
N GLU A 57 2.46 -22.66 -13.84
CA GLU A 57 1.84 -22.68 -12.52
C GLU A 57 0.44 -23.29 -12.58
N ALA A 58 -0.30 -23.13 -13.69
CA ALA A 58 -1.55 -23.86 -13.96
C ALA A 58 -1.33 -25.34 -14.29
N SER A 59 -0.14 -25.71 -14.77
CA SER A 59 0.22 -27.12 -14.99
C SER A 59 0.84 -27.79 -13.76
N ASN A 60 1.43 -27.04 -12.82
CA ASN A 60 1.91 -27.54 -11.53
C ASN A 60 0.90 -27.36 -10.38
N THR A 61 -0.03 -26.42 -10.49
CA THR A 61 -1.14 -26.16 -9.57
C THR A 61 -2.43 -26.31 -10.35
N SER A 62 -3.14 -27.41 -10.15
CA SER A 62 -4.39 -27.63 -10.86
C SER A 62 -5.35 -26.44 -10.60
N PRO A 63 -6.12 -25.98 -11.59
CA PRO A 63 -7.08 -24.89 -11.39
C PRO A 63 -8.11 -25.24 -10.29
N GLN A 64 -8.38 -26.52 -10.04
CA GLN A 64 -9.17 -26.95 -8.89
C GLN A 64 -8.49 -26.66 -7.55
N HIS A 65 -7.17 -26.76 -7.47
CA HIS A 65 -6.38 -26.51 -6.27
C HIS A 65 -6.32 -25.01 -5.92
N LEU A 66 -6.23 -24.13 -6.93
CA LEU A 66 -6.35 -22.67 -6.73
C LEU A 66 -7.77 -22.29 -6.28
N LEU A 67 -8.78 -22.85 -6.95
CA LEU A 67 -10.17 -22.59 -6.60
C LEU A 67 -10.53 -23.15 -5.22
N ALA A 68 -9.91 -24.26 -4.82
CA ALA A 68 -10.00 -24.83 -3.49
C ALA A 68 -9.21 -24.04 -2.45
N GLN A 69 -8.08 -23.41 -2.80
CA GLN A 69 -7.40 -22.46 -1.89
C GLN A 69 -8.25 -21.22 -1.65
N VAL A 70 -8.81 -20.62 -2.71
CA VAL A 70 -9.66 -19.41 -2.59
C VAL A 70 -10.94 -19.71 -1.81
N ARG A 71 -11.58 -20.87 -2.04
CA ARG A 71 -12.76 -21.30 -1.29
C ARG A 71 -12.45 -21.86 0.10
N GLY A 72 -11.28 -22.44 0.29
CA GLY A 72 -10.81 -23.01 1.56
C GLY A 72 -10.15 -21.98 2.47
N MET A 73 -9.98 -20.75 2.00
CA MET A 73 -9.45 -19.63 2.76
C MET A 73 -10.45 -19.22 3.86
N SER A 74 -9.97 -19.12 5.10
CA SER A 74 -10.79 -18.72 6.24
C SER A 74 -11.27 -17.27 6.12
N ASN A 75 -12.40 -16.95 6.76
CA ASN A 75 -12.90 -15.57 6.84
C ASN A 75 -11.87 -14.58 7.42
N ALA A 76 -11.00 -15.04 8.32
CA ALA A 76 -9.92 -14.24 8.89
C ALA A 76 -8.87 -13.84 7.84
N GLN A 77 -8.53 -14.75 6.92
CA GLN A 77 -7.60 -14.45 5.83
C GLN A 77 -8.22 -13.46 4.85
N TRP A 78 -9.49 -13.63 4.49
CA TRP A 78 -10.22 -12.65 3.66
C TRP A 78 -10.29 -11.27 4.30
N ALA A 79 -10.57 -11.20 5.61
CA ALA A 79 -10.56 -9.95 6.35
C ALA A 79 -9.16 -9.30 6.32
N SER A 80 -8.09 -10.08 6.54
CA SER A 80 -6.73 -9.56 6.49
C SER A 80 -6.35 -8.99 5.11
N ILE A 81 -6.75 -9.67 4.02
CA ILE A 81 -6.56 -9.18 2.65
C ILE A 81 -7.31 -7.86 2.45
N GLY A 82 -8.55 -7.77 2.91
CA GLY A 82 -9.35 -6.55 2.85
C GLY A 82 -8.72 -5.39 3.61
N VAL A 83 -8.20 -5.64 4.80
CA VAL A 83 -7.49 -4.63 5.62
C VAL A 83 -6.24 -4.16 4.90
N VAL A 84 -5.38 -5.08 4.42
CA VAL A 84 -4.15 -4.71 3.70
C VAL A 84 -4.46 -3.95 2.42
N ALA A 85 -5.49 -4.33 1.67
CA ALA A 85 -5.92 -3.61 0.48
C ALA A 85 -6.39 -2.18 0.82
N ALA A 86 -7.17 -2.04 1.89
CA ALA A 86 -7.61 -0.74 2.38
C ALA A 86 -6.42 0.13 2.84
N GLU A 87 -5.42 -0.46 3.50
CA GLU A 87 -4.19 0.23 3.91
C GLU A 87 -3.41 0.75 2.70
N VAL A 88 -3.23 -0.07 1.66
CA VAL A 88 -2.54 0.35 0.42
C VAL A 88 -3.26 1.52 -0.25
N ILE A 89 -4.59 1.46 -0.33
CA ILE A 89 -5.39 2.57 -0.88
C ILE A 89 -5.23 3.82 0.00
N GLY A 90 -5.27 3.65 1.33
CA GLY A 90 -5.07 4.74 2.28
C GLY A 90 -3.71 5.43 2.10
N PHE A 91 -2.62 4.67 2.03
CA PHE A 91 -1.28 5.22 1.80
C PHE A 91 -1.16 5.92 0.44
N PHE A 92 -1.79 5.37 -0.60
CA PHE A 92 -1.84 6.03 -1.91
C PHE A 92 -2.54 7.39 -1.84
N SER A 93 -3.71 7.47 -1.20
CA SER A 93 -4.44 8.73 -1.03
C SER A 93 -3.66 9.74 -0.19
N VAL A 94 -2.98 9.30 0.88
CA VAL A 94 -2.07 10.17 1.66
C VAL A 94 -0.93 10.69 0.79
N GLY A 95 -0.35 9.84 -0.06
CA GLY A 95 0.66 10.24 -1.04
C GLY A 95 0.15 11.28 -2.03
N GLU A 96 -1.08 11.13 -2.53
CA GLU A 96 -1.73 12.11 -3.42
C GLU A 96 -1.97 13.46 -2.72
N ILE A 97 -2.40 13.45 -1.46
CA ILE A 97 -2.57 14.65 -0.63
C ILE A 97 -1.25 15.39 -0.47
N ILE A 98 -0.16 14.67 -0.16
CA ILE A 98 1.18 15.24 -0.03
C ILE A 98 1.67 15.78 -1.38
N GLY A 99 1.55 14.99 -2.45
CA GLY A 99 2.01 15.37 -3.79
C GLY A 99 1.24 16.57 -4.38
N ARG A 100 -0.04 16.71 -4.05
CA ARG A 100 -0.87 17.85 -4.48
C ARG A 100 -0.87 19.01 -3.48
N PHE A 101 -0.26 18.85 -2.31
CA PHE A 101 -0.31 19.78 -1.17
C PHE A 101 -1.73 20.27 -0.85
N LYS A 102 -2.72 19.37 -0.98
CA LYS A 102 -4.14 19.69 -0.78
C LYS A 102 -4.83 18.62 0.02
N LEU A 103 -5.35 19.03 1.18
CA LEU A 103 -6.10 18.16 2.08
C LEU A 103 -7.57 18.01 1.64
N VAL A 104 -8.13 19.03 1.02
CA VAL A 104 -9.52 19.05 0.51
C VAL A 104 -9.48 19.36 -0.98
N GLY A 105 -10.29 18.65 -1.77
CA GLY A 105 -10.34 18.77 -3.23
C GLY A 105 -10.48 20.21 -3.72
N TYR A 106 -10.08 20.45 -4.97
CA TYR A 106 -10.31 21.75 -5.61
C TYR A 106 -11.81 22.06 -5.55
N ARG A 107 -12.17 23.22 -5.01
CA ARG A 107 -13.54 23.74 -5.12
C ARG A 107 -13.85 23.75 -6.61
N ALA A 108 -14.88 23.01 -7.03
CA ALA A 108 -15.43 23.21 -8.36
C ALA A 108 -15.72 24.71 -8.47
N LYS A 109 -15.13 25.38 -9.45
CA LYS A 109 -15.63 26.71 -9.81
C LYS A 109 -17.08 26.45 -10.20
N GLU A 110 -18.00 26.84 -9.33
CA GLU A 110 -19.40 27.01 -9.68
C GLU A 110 -19.38 27.85 -10.96
N HIS A 111 -19.82 27.26 -12.06
CA HIS A 111 -20.07 28.00 -13.28
C HIS A 111 -21.17 28.98 -12.90
N SER A 112 -20.77 30.22 -12.60
CA SER A 112 -21.68 31.34 -12.47
C SER A 112 -22.39 31.47 -13.82
N GLY A 113 -23.56 30.84 -13.92
CA GLY A 113 -24.51 31.09 -14.98
C GLY A 113 -24.94 32.54 -14.85
N GLU A 114 -24.42 33.37 -15.75
CA GLU A 114 -24.97 34.69 -16.03
C GLU A 114 -26.29 34.47 -16.77
N HIS A 115 -27.39 34.74 -16.08
CA HIS A 115 -28.71 35.02 -16.63
C HIS A 115 -29.05 36.48 -16.30
#